data_AF-A0A382ZJK7-F1
#
_entry.id   AF-A0A382ZJK7-F1
#
_cell.length_a   1.000
_cell.length_b   1.000
_cell.length_c   1.000
_cell.angle_alpha   90.00
_cell.angle_beta   90.00
_cell.angle_gamma   90.00
#
_symmetry.space_group_name_H-M   'P 1'
#
loop_
_entity.id
_entity.type
_entity.pdbx_description
1 polymer ?
#
loop_
_entity_poly.entity_id
_entity_poly.type
_entity_poly.pdbx_seq_one_letter_code
_entity_poly.pdbx_strand_id
1 'polypeptide(L)'
;VCKEIALKLANLFNGDLVMTNNSIFEKCLDLDAFGRNWGWDRSGLMKHWSDLVIKQSNKQQIFVKQYSGNKVWKESESGKKIKSLSNKEKVEKEENTFFISTKNHHRVAWHPSTLWVGIGCERNTSAEFIEDCLNKLLSKYELSSSSIAGLATVDIKKDEKALIDISNSKNWPIKFFNNEELQKVDVPNPSKIVFKEIGTFSVAEAASLLACGNEGGHLLIEKNIFKHKDPSGRNLGAVTIAIAESKQQFAPERGFV
;
A
#
# COMPACT_ATOMS: atom_id res chain seq x y z
N VAL A 1 -4.30 -19.85 1.98
CA VAL A 1 -5.46 -20.47 2.66
C VAL A 1 -5.70 -21.94 2.27
N CYS A 2 -5.46 -22.39 1.03
CA CYS A 2 -5.80 -23.77 0.64
C CYS A 2 -4.85 -24.91 1.09
N LYS A 3 -3.58 -24.67 1.46
CA LYS A 3 -2.61 -25.77 1.70
C LYS A 3 -2.89 -26.57 2.97
N GLU A 4 -3.10 -25.92 4.11
CA GLU A 4 -3.35 -26.63 5.39
C GLU A 4 -4.69 -27.35 5.39
N ILE A 5 -5.73 -26.73 4.82
CA ILE A 5 -7.05 -27.33 4.72
C ILE A 5 -7.00 -28.53 3.76
N ALA A 6 -6.33 -28.41 2.62
CA ALA A 6 -6.20 -29.51 1.67
C ALA A 6 -5.37 -30.68 2.23
N LEU A 7 -4.29 -30.41 2.98
CA LEU A 7 -3.51 -31.44 3.69
C LEU A 7 -4.32 -32.13 4.80
N LYS A 8 -5.09 -31.35 5.58
CA LYS A 8 -5.97 -31.91 6.61
C LYS A 8 -7.05 -32.79 5.99
N LEU A 9 -7.65 -32.38 4.87
CA LEU A 9 -8.67 -33.15 4.16
C LEU A 9 -8.09 -34.42 3.50
N ALA A 10 -6.93 -34.34 2.84
CA ALA A 10 -6.29 -35.50 2.23
C ALA A 10 -5.95 -36.60 3.25
N ASN A 11 -5.41 -36.21 4.41
CA ASN A 11 -5.15 -37.14 5.52
C ASN A 11 -6.43 -37.71 6.12
N LEU A 12 -7.53 -36.95 6.16
CA LEU A 12 -8.80 -37.41 6.72
C LEU A 12 -9.49 -38.46 5.84
N PHE A 13 -9.34 -38.32 4.53
CA PHE A 13 -10.04 -39.16 3.54
C PHE A 13 -9.14 -40.20 2.86
N ASN A 14 -7.90 -40.38 3.33
CA ASN A 14 -6.92 -41.31 2.76
C ASN A 14 -6.74 -41.11 1.24
N GLY A 15 -6.88 -39.86 0.77
CA GLY A 15 -6.85 -39.50 -0.64
C GLY A 15 -5.50 -38.89 -1.04
N ASP A 16 -5.06 -39.17 -2.26
CA ASP A 16 -3.84 -38.57 -2.80
C ASP A 16 -4.06 -37.09 -3.15
N LEU A 17 -3.25 -36.23 -2.54
CA LEU A 17 -3.29 -34.80 -2.76
C LEU A 17 -2.61 -34.45 -4.11
N VAL A 18 -3.40 -34.29 -5.17
CA VAL A 18 -2.89 -33.79 -6.46
C VAL A 18 -2.77 -32.26 -6.42
N MET A 19 -1.60 -31.78 -5.96
CA MET A 19 -1.25 -30.35 -6.04
C MET A 19 -0.60 -30.06 -7.39
N THR A 20 -1.24 -29.24 -8.22
CA THR A 20 -0.70 -28.83 -9.53
C THR A 20 0.37 -27.73 -9.44
N ASN A 21 0.79 -27.32 -8.23
CA ASN A 21 1.74 -26.23 -8.08
C ASN A 21 3.18 -26.76 -8.11
N ASN A 22 3.86 -26.55 -9.25
CA ASN A 22 5.23 -26.97 -9.56
C ASN A 22 6.28 -26.37 -8.59
N SER A 23 5.92 -25.35 -7.81
CA SER A 23 6.81 -24.68 -6.83
C SER A 23 7.20 -25.56 -5.64
N ILE A 24 6.44 -26.64 -5.36
CA ILE A 24 6.69 -27.53 -4.20
C ILE A 24 7.85 -28.50 -4.47
N PHE A 25 8.08 -28.91 -5.71
CA PHE A 25 9.13 -29.88 -6.06
C PHE A 25 10.50 -29.23 -6.33
N GLU A 26 10.55 -27.97 -6.77
CA GLU A 26 11.80 -27.34 -7.23
C GLU A 26 12.50 -26.40 -6.22
N LYS A 27 12.01 -26.29 -4.97
CA LYS A 27 12.52 -25.31 -3.98
C LYS A 27 12.61 -23.88 -4.56
N CYS A 28 11.66 -23.51 -5.42
CA CYS A 28 11.60 -22.21 -6.09
C CYS A 28 10.63 -21.28 -5.36
N LEU A 29 10.87 -19.96 -5.46
CA LEU A 29 9.96 -18.99 -4.86
C LEU A 29 8.70 -18.95 -5.72
N ASP A 30 7.53 -19.08 -5.10
CA ASP A 30 6.25 -18.91 -5.76
C ASP A 30 6.05 -17.43 -6.14
N LEU A 31 6.59 -17.03 -7.30
CA LEU A 31 6.73 -15.62 -7.71
C LEU A 31 5.41 -14.85 -7.67
N ASP A 32 4.32 -15.56 -7.93
CA ASP A 32 3.02 -15.00 -8.25
C ASP A 32 2.03 -15.11 -7.07
N ALA A 33 2.41 -15.82 -6.00
CA ALA A 33 1.66 -15.88 -4.76
C ALA A 33 2.43 -15.47 -3.48
N PHE A 34 3.78 -15.48 -3.46
CA PHE A 34 4.53 -15.32 -2.20
C PHE A 34 4.24 -14.01 -1.44
N GLY A 35 3.98 -12.92 -2.17
CA GLY A 35 3.70 -11.61 -1.59
C GLY A 35 2.42 -11.59 -0.74
N ARG A 36 1.47 -12.49 -1.03
CA ARG A 36 0.20 -12.57 -0.27
C ARG A 36 0.41 -12.94 1.19
N ASN A 37 1.45 -13.70 1.52
CA ASN A 37 1.77 -14.03 2.91
C ASN A 37 2.09 -12.75 3.71
N TRP A 38 2.63 -11.74 3.04
CA TRP A 38 2.98 -10.43 3.59
C TRP A 38 1.86 -9.39 3.45
N GLY A 39 0.67 -9.80 3.02
CA GLY A 39 -0.45 -8.89 2.77
C GLY A 39 -0.28 -8.01 1.53
N TRP A 40 0.67 -8.33 0.66
CA TRP A 40 0.91 -7.55 -0.55
C TRP A 40 -0.07 -7.96 -1.64
N ASP A 41 -0.55 -6.97 -2.38
CA ASP A 41 -1.28 -7.20 -3.62
C ASP A 41 -0.35 -7.05 -4.81
N ARG A 42 -0.69 -7.73 -5.90
CA ARG A 42 0.06 -7.64 -7.16
C ARG A 42 -0.70 -6.87 -8.22
N SER A 43 0.02 -6.20 -9.10
CA SER A 43 -0.51 -5.59 -10.32
C SER A 43 0.17 -6.18 -11.57
N GLY A 44 -0.26 -5.69 -12.73
CA GLY A 44 0.17 -6.20 -14.03
C GLY A 44 -0.77 -7.27 -14.59
N LEU A 45 -0.59 -7.58 -15.88
CA LEU A 45 -1.40 -8.60 -16.56
C LEU A 45 -1.03 -10.00 -16.07
N MET A 46 -2.03 -10.86 -15.88
CA MET A 46 -1.81 -12.26 -15.48
C MET A 46 -0.82 -12.98 -16.40
N LYS A 47 -0.90 -12.72 -17.72
CA LYS A 47 0.03 -13.26 -18.72
C LYS A 47 1.50 -12.99 -18.36
N HIS A 48 1.81 -11.79 -17.86
CA HIS A 48 3.19 -11.42 -17.52
C HIS A 48 3.70 -12.17 -16.29
N TRP A 49 2.83 -12.43 -15.31
CA TRP A 49 3.15 -13.29 -14.18
C TRP A 49 3.38 -14.73 -14.65
N SER A 50 2.50 -15.26 -15.51
CA SER A 50 2.65 -16.59 -16.09
C SER A 50 3.95 -16.74 -16.88
N ASP A 51 4.28 -15.75 -17.73
CA ASP A 51 5.53 -15.73 -18.48
C ASP A 51 6.76 -15.80 -17.55
N LEU A 52 6.72 -15.05 -16.43
CA LEU A 52 7.80 -15.04 -15.44
C LEU A 52 7.94 -16.39 -14.72
N VAL A 53 6.82 -17.03 -14.35
CA VAL A 53 6.81 -18.37 -13.74
C VAL A 53 7.32 -19.43 -14.71
N ILE A 54 6.92 -19.38 -15.99
CA ILE A 54 7.42 -20.29 -17.04
C ILE A 54 8.94 -20.14 -17.19
N LYS A 55 9.45 -18.90 -17.20
CA LYS A 55 10.90 -18.65 -17.27
C LYS A 55 11.65 -19.23 -16.07
N GLN A 56 11.10 -19.09 -14.86
CA GLN A 56 11.69 -19.70 -13.66
C GLN A 56 11.74 -21.23 -13.77
N SER A 57 10.67 -21.86 -14.24
CA SER A 57 10.60 -23.32 -14.44
C SER A 57 11.57 -23.80 -15.53
N ASN A 58 11.80 -22.99 -16.56
CA ASN A 58 12.84 -23.21 -17.56
C ASN A 58 14.27 -22.88 -17.07
N LYS A 59 14.47 -22.75 -15.75
CA LYS A 59 15.75 -22.46 -15.09
C LYS A 59 16.41 -21.15 -15.53
N GLN A 60 15.64 -20.23 -16.10
CA GLN A 60 16.16 -18.89 -16.38
C GLN A 60 16.33 -18.11 -15.07
N GLN A 61 17.35 -17.25 -15.03
CA GLN A 61 17.58 -16.39 -13.88
C GLN A 61 16.45 -15.36 -13.75
N ILE A 62 15.82 -15.35 -12.58
CA ILE A 62 14.82 -14.34 -12.19
C ILE A 62 15.49 -13.27 -11.33
N PHE A 63 15.05 -12.03 -11.55
CA PHE A 63 15.56 -10.85 -10.88
C PHE A 63 14.46 -10.14 -10.10
N VAL A 64 14.88 -9.37 -9.08
CA VAL A 64 13.99 -8.47 -8.36
C VAL A 64 14.60 -7.08 -8.25
N LYS A 65 13.74 -6.05 -8.39
CA LYS A 65 14.03 -4.69 -7.92
C LYS A 65 13.04 -4.33 -6.82
N GLN A 66 13.55 -4.09 -5.62
CA GLN A 66 12.74 -3.78 -4.45
C GLN A 66 13.00 -2.36 -3.98
N TYR A 67 11.96 -1.53 -4.02
CA TYR A 67 11.97 -0.13 -3.58
C TYR A 67 11.21 0.08 -2.27
N SER A 68 10.28 -0.82 -1.91
CA SER A 68 9.47 -0.71 -0.70
C SER A 68 9.24 -2.07 -0.03
N GLY A 69 8.62 -2.07 1.15
CA GLY A 69 8.28 -3.25 1.93
C GLY A 69 9.45 -3.96 2.59
N ASN A 70 9.13 -4.98 3.40
CA ASN A 70 10.14 -5.74 4.13
C ASN A 70 10.99 -6.65 3.23
N LYS A 71 12.18 -7.02 3.71
CA LYS A 71 13.13 -7.90 2.98
C LYS A 71 13.20 -9.31 3.55
N VAL A 72 12.40 -9.66 4.56
CA VAL A 72 12.49 -10.94 5.30
C VAL A 72 12.24 -12.13 4.36
N TRP A 73 11.42 -11.97 3.32
CA TRP A 73 11.21 -13.00 2.29
C TRP A 73 12.52 -13.47 1.61
N LYS A 74 13.57 -12.62 1.57
CA LYS A 74 14.90 -12.96 1.05
C LYS A 74 15.68 -13.91 1.94
N GLU A 75 15.29 -14.10 3.20
CA GLU A 75 16.00 -14.96 4.14
C GLU A 75 15.69 -16.44 3.90
N SER A 76 14.54 -16.73 3.27
CA SER A 76 14.13 -18.07 2.85
C SER A 76 15.08 -18.68 1.81
N GLU A 77 15.18 -20.02 1.77
CA GLU A 77 16.01 -20.73 0.77
C GLU A 77 15.64 -20.34 -0.66
N SER A 78 14.35 -20.19 -0.94
CA SER A 78 13.83 -19.83 -2.26
C SER A 78 14.03 -18.34 -2.58
N GLY A 79 13.89 -17.44 -1.60
CA GLY A 79 14.13 -16.01 -1.74
C GLY A 79 15.58 -15.67 -2.05
N LYS A 80 16.54 -16.39 -1.44
CA LYS A 80 17.99 -16.24 -1.68
C LYS A 80 18.40 -16.52 -3.13
N LYS A 81 17.67 -17.40 -3.84
CA LYS A 81 17.93 -17.74 -5.25
C LYS A 81 17.57 -16.61 -6.22
N ILE A 82 16.69 -15.69 -5.81
CA ILE A 82 16.30 -14.56 -6.63
C ILE A 82 17.39 -13.48 -6.55
N LYS A 83 17.98 -13.10 -7.68
CA LYS A 83 19.05 -12.10 -7.71
C LYS A 83 18.48 -10.69 -7.61
N SER A 84 18.91 -9.92 -6.63
CA SER A 84 18.55 -8.50 -6.52
C SER A 84 19.37 -7.68 -7.51
N LEU A 85 18.70 -6.79 -8.25
CA LEU A 85 19.35 -5.79 -9.09
C LEU A 85 19.44 -4.46 -8.34
N SER A 86 20.52 -3.74 -8.59
CA SER A 86 20.70 -2.36 -8.13
C SER A 86 19.81 -1.39 -8.92
N ASN A 87 19.57 -0.21 -8.35
CA ASN A 87 18.74 0.83 -9.00
C ASN A 87 19.36 1.37 -10.30
N LYS A 88 20.69 1.30 -10.46
CA LYS A 88 21.45 1.84 -11.60
C LYS A 88 21.58 0.86 -12.78
N GLU A 89 21.32 -0.42 -12.58
CA GLU A 89 21.37 -1.41 -13.67
C GLU A 89 20.20 -1.19 -14.63
N LYS A 90 20.51 -0.89 -15.91
CA LYS A 90 19.51 -0.78 -16.98
C LYS A 90 18.70 -2.06 -17.08
N VAL A 91 17.40 -1.91 -17.33
CA VAL A 91 16.42 -2.99 -17.36
C VAL A 91 16.51 -3.79 -18.68
N GLU A 92 17.70 -4.18 -19.11
CA GLU A 92 17.89 -5.12 -20.25
C GLU A 92 17.27 -6.51 -19.97
N LYS A 93 16.77 -6.73 -18.75
CA LYS A 93 16.17 -7.98 -18.25
C LYS A 93 14.75 -7.76 -17.70
N GLU A 94 14.03 -6.74 -18.16
CA GLU A 94 12.69 -6.38 -17.62
C GLU A 94 11.73 -7.55 -17.63
N GLU A 95 11.79 -8.30 -18.72
CA GLU A 95 11.09 -9.54 -18.98
C GLU A 95 11.29 -10.67 -17.95
N ASN A 96 12.39 -10.64 -17.20
CA ASN A 96 12.74 -11.63 -16.17
C ASN A 96 12.79 -10.98 -14.77
N THR A 97 12.26 -9.77 -14.64
CA THR A 97 12.31 -8.98 -13.42
C THR A 97 10.91 -8.74 -12.90
N PHE A 98 10.68 -9.00 -11.61
CA PHE A 98 9.54 -8.46 -10.91
C PHE A 98 9.96 -7.34 -9.96
N PHE A 99 9.00 -6.49 -9.62
CA PHE A 99 9.21 -5.33 -8.79
C PHE A 99 8.49 -5.49 -7.44
N ILE A 100 9.05 -4.89 -6.40
CA ILE A 100 8.34 -4.68 -5.12
C ILE A 100 8.39 -3.17 -4.88
N SER A 101 7.28 -2.48 -5.09
CA SER A 101 7.27 -1.03 -5.24
C SER A 101 5.92 -0.44 -4.87
N THR A 102 5.91 0.81 -4.44
CA THR A 102 4.68 1.61 -4.32
C THR A 102 4.19 2.14 -5.67
N LYS A 103 5.01 2.02 -6.74
CA LYS A 103 4.71 2.53 -8.07
C LYS A 103 3.88 1.57 -8.92
N ASN A 104 2.92 2.09 -9.70
CA ASN A 104 1.97 1.32 -10.51
C ASN A 104 2.35 1.16 -12.00
N HIS A 105 3.46 1.74 -12.46
CA HIS A 105 3.91 1.66 -13.86
C HIS A 105 4.70 0.39 -14.20
N HIS A 106 4.99 -0.47 -13.22
CA HIS A 106 5.78 -1.68 -13.43
C HIS A 106 4.92 -2.81 -14.03
N ARG A 107 5.47 -3.54 -15.00
CA ARG A 107 4.79 -4.63 -15.72
C ARG A 107 4.36 -5.79 -14.83
N VAL A 108 5.18 -6.14 -13.84
CA VAL A 108 4.99 -7.25 -12.89
C VAL A 108 5.45 -6.76 -11.52
N ALA A 109 4.50 -6.42 -10.64
CA ALA A 109 4.85 -5.81 -9.35
C ALA A 109 4.00 -6.30 -8.18
N TRP A 110 4.66 -6.46 -7.04
CA TRP A 110 4.06 -6.53 -5.72
C TRP A 110 4.03 -5.13 -5.09
N HIS A 111 2.97 -4.85 -4.34
CA HIS A 111 2.69 -3.58 -3.69
C HIS A 111 2.58 -3.77 -2.18
N PRO A 112 3.67 -3.50 -1.44
CA PRO A 112 3.63 -3.46 0.01
C PRO A 112 2.70 -2.34 0.50
N SER A 113 1.90 -2.63 1.52
CA SER A 113 1.01 -1.66 2.16
C SER A 113 1.81 -0.75 3.10
N THR A 114 2.44 0.28 2.54
CA THR A 114 3.33 1.22 3.26
C THR A 114 2.87 2.67 3.15
N LEU A 115 1.83 2.98 2.36
CA LEU A 115 1.35 4.34 2.16
C LEU A 115 0.24 4.69 3.16
N TRP A 116 0.48 5.70 3.99
CA TRP A 116 -0.53 6.28 4.88
C TRP A 116 -1.08 7.57 4.29
N VAL A 117 -2.39 7.61 4.09
CA VAL A 117 -3.09 8.76 3.50
C VAL A 117 -3.63 9.64 4.63
N GLY A 118 -3.00 10.79 4.83
CA GLY A 118 -3.44 11.78 5.78
C GLY A 118 -4.52 12.68 5.17
N ILE A 119 -5.65 12.82 5.86
CA ILE A 119 -6.81 13.56 5.33
C ILE A 119 -7.27 14.61 6.35
N GLY A 120 -7.40 15.86 5.90
CA GLY A 120 -8.14 16.91 6.60
C GLY A 120 -9.21 17.48 5.66
N CYS A 121 -10.48 17.42 6.04
CA CYS A 121 -11.58 17.93 5.22
C CYS A 121 -12.53 18.85 6.00
N GLU A 122 -13.28 19.69 5.29
CA GLU A 122 -14.45 20.38 5.85
C GLU A 122 -15.55 19.35 6.14
N ARG A 123 -16.41 19.62 7.15
CA ARG A 123 -17.56 18.77 7.45
C ARG A 123 -18.46 18.65 6.21
N ASN A 124 -19.06 17.47 6.01
CA ASN A 124 -19.96 17.15 4.89
C ASN A 124 -19.30 17.14 3.49
N THR A 125 -17.97 17.16 3.40
CA THR A 125 -17.28 16.87 2.13
C THR A 125 -17.63 15.43 1.71
N SER A 126 -18.12 15.23 0.48
CA SER A 126 -18.59 13.90 0.05
C SER A 126 -17.44 12.89 -0.08
N ALA A 127 -17.74 11.62 0.23
CA ALA A 127 -16.78 10.51 0.06
C ALA A 127 -16.27 10.40 -1.37
N GLU A 128 -17.17 10.53 -2.35
CA GLU A 128 -16.85 10.54 -3.79
C GLU A 128 -15.80 11.61 -4.13
N PHE A 129 -15.97 12.84 -3.63
CA PHE A 129 -15.01 13.91 -3.90
C PHE A 129 -13.64 13.64 -3.27
N ILE A 130 -13.60 13.05 -2.07
CA ILE A 130 -12.35 12.67 -1.40
C ILE A 130 -11.65 11.54 -2.19
N GLU A 131 -12.39 10.50 -2.60
CA GLU A 131 -11.85 9.42 -3.42
C GLU A 131 -11.32 9.91 -4.76
N ASP A 132 -12.05 10.80 -5.44
CA ASP A 132 -11.60 11.41 -6.69
C ASP A 132 -10.30 12.20 -6.52
N CYS A 133 -10.19 12.98 -5.45
CA CYS A 133 -8.96 13.73 -5.14
C CYS A 133 -7.79 12.79 -4.84
N LEU A 134 -8.04 11.72 -4.09
CA LEU A 134 -7.03 10.70 -3.80
C LEU A 134 -6.58 10.00 -5.08
N ASN A 135 -7.51 9.54 -5.92
CA ASN A 135 -7.22 8.87 -7.19
C ASN A 135 -6.44 9.78 -8.14
N LYS A 136 -6.77 11.07 -8.19
CA LYS A 136 -5.99 12.08 -8.95
C LYS A 136 -4.56 12.18 -8.47
N LEU A 137 -4.33 12.19 -7.14
CA LEU A 137 -2.98 12.19 -6.58
C LEU A 137 -2.24 10.88 -6.88
N LEU A 138 -2.86 9.73 -6.62
CA LEU A 138 -2.23 8.43 -6.89
C LEU A 138 -1.83 8.31 -8.36
N SER A 139 -2.70 8.72 -9.29
CA SER A 139 -2.40 8.75 -10.72
C SER A 139 -1.24 9.71 -11.04
N LYS A 140 -1.30 10.96 -10.55
CA LYS A 140 -0.26 11.98 -10.78
C LYS A 140 1.14 11.53 -10.32
N TYR A 141 1.22 10.80 -9.21
CA TYR A 141 2.49 10.32 -8.64
C TYR A 141 2.78 8.86 -8.97
N GLU A 142 1.98 8.24 -9.86
CA GLU A 142 2.08 6.84 -10.28
C GLU A 142 2.12 5.85 -9.10
N LEU A 143 1.38 6.16 -8.03
CA LEU A 143 1.27 5.31 -6.85
C LEU A 143 0.16 4.28 -7.04
N SER A 144 0.42 3.07 -6.56
CA SER A 144 -0.55 1.99 -6.55
C SER A 144 -1.44 2.12 -5.31
N SER A 145 -2.76 2.14 -5.51
CA SER A 145 -3.74 2.11 -4.41
C SER A 145 -3.59 0.86 -3.54
N SER A 146 -3.09 -0.25 -4.11
CA SER A 146 -2.74 -1.46 -3.35
C SER A 146 -1.67 -1.23 -2.27
N SER A 147 -0.85 -0.20 -2.43
CA SER A 147 0.19 0.15 -1.44
C SER A 147 -0.37 0.96 -0.27
N ILE A 148 -1.66 1.32 -0.27
CA ILE A 148 -2.29 2.01 0.85
C ILE A 148 -2.41 1.06 2.04
N ALA A 149 -1.79 1.47 3.14
CA ALA A 149 -1.84 0.86 4.46
C ALA A 149 -3.11 1.27 5.22
N GLY A 150 -3.55 2.51 5.04
CA GLY A 150 -4.74 3.04 5.70
C GLY A 150 -4.85 4.56 5.61
N LEU A 151 -5.88 5.08 6.26
CA LEU A 151 -6.17 6.50 6.40
C LEU A 151 -5.70 7.02 7.76
N ALA A 152 -5.41 8.32 7.84
CA ALA A 152 -5.04 8.98 9.08
C ALA A 152 -5.66 10.38 9.16
N THR A 153 -6.21 10.75 10.32
CA THR A 153 -6.82 12.07 10.53
C THR A 153 -6.86 12.47 12.01
N VAL A 154 -7.41 13.64 12.29
CA VAL A 154 -7.64 14.16 13.65
C VAL A 154 -8.88 13.50 14.28
N ASP A 155 -8.84 13.24 15.57
CA ASP A 155 -9.86 12.51 16.32
C ASP A 155 -11.24 13.19 16.40
N ILE A 156 -11.32 14.52 16.28
CA ILE A 156 -12.60 15.24 16.13
C ILE A 156 -13.38 14.80 14.87
N LYS A 157 -12.74 14.06 13.95
CA LYS A 157 -13.37 13.47 12.76
C LYS A 157 -13.77 12.00 12.92
N LYS A 158 -13.79 11.45 14.14
CA LYS A 158 -14.25 10.08 14.39
C LYS A 158 -15.68 9.79 13.94
N ASP A 159 -16.51 10.82 13.83
CA ASP A 159 -17.89 10.82 13.36
C ASP A 159 -18.04 11.22 11.88
N GLU A 160 -16.94 11.48 11.16
CA GLU A 160 -17.00 11.93 9.77
C GLU A 160 -17.40 10.79 8.83
N LYS A 161 -18.69 10.77 8.47
CA LYS A 161 -19.30 9.73 7.64
C LYS A 161 -18.51 9.45 6.36
N ALA A 162 -18.03 10.48 5.66
CA ALA A 162 -17.30 10.29 4.42
C ALA A 162 -16.01 9.47 4.60
N LEU A 163 -15.27 9.67 5.70
CA LEU A 163 -14.04 8.92 5.97
C LEU A 163 -14.33 7.50 6.42
N ILE A 164 -15.40 7.30 7.20
CA ILE A 164 -15.87 5.98 7.62
C ILE A 164 -16.33 5.18 6.40
N ASP A 165 -17.10 5.78 5.50
CA ASP A 165 -17.60 5.14 4.28
C ASP A 165 -16.44 4.68 3.38
N ILE A 166 -15.41 5.52 3.20
CA ILE A 166 -14.19 5.16 2.44
C ILE A 166 -13.42 4.03 3.14
N SER A 167 -13.22 4.15 4.46
CA SER A 167 -12.51 3.15 5.26
C SER A 167 -13.17 1.77 5.11
N ASN A 168 -14.50 1.71 5.23
CA ASN A 168 -15.27 0.48 5.08
C ASN A 168 -15.26 -0.04 3.64
N SER A 169 -15.46 0.83 2.64
CA SER A 169 -15.56 0.41 1.23
C SER A 169 -14.26 -0.15 0.69
N LYS A 170 -13.12 0.40 1.14
CA LYS A 170 -11.77 -0.03 0.70
C LYS A 170 -11.13 -1.03 1.66
N ASN A 171 -11.77 -1.31 2.79
CA ASN A 171 -11.20 -2.11 3.86
C ASN A 171 -9.85 -1.54 4.34
N TRP A 172 -9.79 -0.21 4.46
CA TRP A 172 -8.62 0.53 4.89
C TRP A 172 -8.80 0.95 6.34
N PRO A 173 -7.89 0.56 7.25
CA PRO A 173 -7.96 1.01 8.63
C PRO A 173 -7.77 2.52 8.70
N ILE A 174 -8.47 3.17 9.63
CA ILE A 174 -8.34 4.61 9.90
C ILE A 174 -7.72 4.83 11.28
N LYS A 175 -6.65 5.61 11.33
CA LYS A 175 -6.02 6.06 12.58
C LYS A 175 -6.47 7.48 12.91
N PHE A 176 -6.82 7.70 14.17
CA PHE A 176 -7.22 8.99 14.70
C PHE A 176 -6.21 9.45 15.74
N PHE A 177 -5.77 10.70 15.61
CA PHE A 177 -4.80 11.32 16.51
C PHE A 177 -5.41 12.58 17.13
N ASN A 178 -5.10 12.83 18.40
CA ASN A 178 -5.52 14.07 19.04
C ASN A 178 -4.60 15.24 18.64
N ASN A 179 -5.02 16.45 18.99
CA ASN A 179 -4.30 17.67 18.61
C ASN A 179 -2.89 17.75 19.21
N GLU A 180 -2.70 17.27 20.44
CA GLU A 180 -1.39 17.28 21.13
C GLU A 180 -0.38 16.35 20.44
N GLU A 181 -0.84 15.21 19.93
CA GLU A 181 -0.02 14.31 19.13
C GLU A 181 0.37 14.96 17.80
N LEU A 182 -0.61 15.54 17.09
CA LEU A 182 -0.38 16.17 15.80
C LEU A 182 0.54 17.40 15.89
N GLN A 183 0.45 18.17 16.97
CA GLN A 183 1.26 19.37 17.18
C GLN A 183 2.76 19.06 17.36
N LYS A 184 3.10 17.86 17.84
CA LYS A 184 4.50 17.43 18.05
C LYS A 184 5.22 17.07 16.75
N VAL A 185 4.51 17.03 15.62
CA VAL A 185 5.10 16.66 14.34
C VAL A 185 5.58 17.88 13.59
N ASP A 186 6.85 17.88 13.23
CA ASP A 186 7.40 18.85 12.30
C ASP A 186 6.83 18.61 10.90
N VAL A 187 6.13 19.61 10.37
CA VAL A 187 5.48 19.56 9.06
C VAL A 187 6.05 20.61 8.11
N PRO A 188 6.23 20.29 6.83
CA PRO A 188 6.84 21.21 5.87
C PRO A 188 5.94 22.42 5.56
N ASN A 189 4.62 22.28 5.71
CA ASN A 189 3.66 23.32 5.30
C ASN A 189 2.69 23.74 6.43
N PRO A 190 3.19 24.41 7.49
CA PRO A 190 2.35 24.81 8.62
C PRO A 190 1.26 25.80 8.22
N SER A 191 0.07 25.67 8.81
CA SER A 191 -1.10 26.54 8.58
C SER A 191 -1.55 27.21 9.87
N LYS A 192 -1.43 28.55 9.92
CA LYS A 192 -1.93 29.36 11.05
C LYS A 192 -3.45 29.30 11.21
N ILE A 193 -4.18 29.08 10.11
CA ILE A 193 -5.65 28.96 10.14
C ILE A 193 -6.04 27.66 10.82
N VAL A 194 -5.46 26.54 10.40
CA VAL A 194 -5.69 25.21 11.01
C VAL A 194 -5.27 25.22 12.48
N PHE A 195 -4.17 25.90 12.81
CA PHE A 195 -3.73 26.02 14.19
C PHE A 195 -4.77 26.73 15.08
N LYS A 196 -5.41 27.79 14.58
CA LYS A 196 -6.46 28.49 15.34
C LYS A 196 -7.72 27.65 15.53
N GLU A 197 -8.07 26.82 14.54
CA GLU A 197 -9.32 26.04 14.55
C GLU A 197 -9.18 24.70 15.28
N ILE A 198 -8.05 24.02 15.10
CA ILE A 198 -7.84 22.62 15.52
C ILE A 198 -6.65 22.51 16.49
N GLY A 199 -5.78 23.52 16.61
CA GLY A 199 -4.62 23.46 17.51
C GLY A 199 -3.40 22.73 16.93
N THR A 200 -3.44 22.33 15.65
CA THR A 200 -2.28 21.77 14.92
C THR A 200 -1.96 22.57 13.66
N PHE A 201 -0.69 22.59 13.26
CA PHE A 201 -0.26 23.29 12.05
C PHE A 201 -0.65 22.56 10.76
N SER A 202 -0.88 21.24 10.79
CA SER A 202 -1.31 20.48 9.61
C SER A 202 -1.91 19.15 10.04
N VAL A 203 -3.19 18.93 9.79
CA VAL A 203 -3.84 17.63 10.08
C VAL A 203 -3.32 16.54 9.13
N ALA A 204 -3.36 16.78 7.82
CA ALA A 204 -3.05 15.76 6.82
C ALA A 204 -1.59 15.27 6.91
N GLU A 205 -0.63 16.20 6.94
CA GLU A 205 0.79 15.84 6.98
C GLU A 205 1.18 15.19 8.33
N ALA A 206 0.79 15.79 9.46
CA ALA A 206 1.11 15.23 10.76
C ALA A 206 0.46 13.85 10.97
N ALA A 207 -0.82 13.69 10.61
CA ALA A 207 -1.52 12.41 10.80
C ALA A 207 -0.92 11.30 9.93
N SER A 208 -0.60 11.58 8.66
CA SER A 208 0.07 10.58 7.79
C SER A 208 1.43 10.14 8.35
N LEU A 209 2.24 11.07 8.87
CA LEU A 209 3.54 10.78 9.47
C LEU A 209 3.43 9.98 10.77
N LEU A 210 2.52 10.35 11.68
CA LEU A 210 2.27 9.59 12.91
C LEU A 210 1.77 8.17 12.61
N ALA A 211 0.96 8.02 11.58
CA ALA A 211 0.42 6.73 11.18
C ALA A 211 1.51 5.73 10.75
N CYS A 212 2.68 6.20 10.33
CA CYS A 212 3.85 5.37 10.04
C CYS A 212 4.41 4.63 11.27
N GLY A 213 4.03 5.02 12.49
CA GLY A 213 4.45 4.35 13.73
C GLY A 213 5.90 4.63 14.13
N ASN A 214 6.42 3.83 15.07
CA ASN A 214 7.67 4.12 15.79
C ASN A 214 8.92 4.10 14.93
N GLU A 215 8.98 3.29 13.86
CA GLU A 215 10.10 3.33 12.92
C GLU A 215 10.08 4.58 12.02
N GLY A 216 8.95 5.29 12.04
CA GLY A 216 8.70 6.48 11.28
C GLY A 216 8.47 6.22 9.80
N GLY A 217 8.41 7.31 9.08
CA GLY A 217 8.24 7.36 7.63
C GLY A 217 8.72 8.70 7.10
N HIS A 218 8.39 8.97 5.85
CA HIS A 218 8.66 10.25 5.22
C HIS A 218 7.48 10.65 4.34
N LEU A 219 7.26 11.97 4.19
CA LEU A 219 6.26 12.47 3.27
C LEU A 219 6.73 12.21 1.84
N LEU A 220 5.92 11.46 1.09
CA LEU A 220 6.06 11.31 -0.36
C LEU A 220 5.31 12.40 -1.10
N ILE A 221 4.16 12.80 -0.56
CA ILE A 221 3.31 13.85 -1.10
C ILE A 221 2.96 14.78 0.06
N GLU A 222 3.48 16.01 -0.01
CA GLU A 222 3.10 17.10 0.89
C GLU A 222 1.63 17.50 0.71
N LYS A 223 1.10 18.38 1.57
CA LYS A 223 -0.33 18.73 1.53
C LYS A 223 -0.78 19.24 0.16
N ASN A 224 -1.84 18.64 -0.37
CA ASN A 224 -2.54 19.08 -1.57
C ASN A 224 -3.99 19.42 -1.19
N ILE A 225 -4.42 20.64 -1.50
CA ILE A 225 -5.74 21.17 -1.11
C ILE A 225 -6.64 21.20 -2.35
N PHE A 226 -7.80 20.58 -2.23
CA PHE A 226 -8.84 20.52 -3.26
C PHE A 226 -10.11 21.18 -2.73
N LYS A 227 -10.74 22.01 -3.56
CA LYS A 227 -12.01 22.69 -3.25
C LYS A 227 -13.08 22.18 -4.19
N HIS A 228 -14.22 21.78 -3.63
CA HIS A 228 -15.38 21.36 -4.39
C HIS A 228 -16.32 22.54 -4.54
N LYS A 229 -16.67 22.88 -5.78
CA LYS A 229 -17.69 23.88 -6.07
C LYS A 229 -18.72 23.29 -7.01
N ASP A 230 -19.98 23.68 -6.82
CA ASP A 230 -21.04 23.37 -7.77
C ASP A 230 -20.93 24.26 -9.04
N PRO A 231 -21.74 24.01 -10.09
CA PRO A 231 -21.74 24.84 -11.30
C PRO A 231 -22.13 26.31 -11.05
N SER A 232 -22.80 26.62 -9.94
CA SER A 232 -23.14 27.99 -9.54
C SER A 232 -22.02 28.69 -8.77
N GLY A 233 -20.92 27.97 -8.47
CA GLY A 233 -19.77 28.47 -7.72
C GLY A 233 -19.88 28.33 -6.20
N ARG A 234 -20.95 27.73 -5.68
CA ARG A 234 -21.13 27.48 -4.24
C ARG A 234 -20.13 26.46 -3.73
N ASN A 235 -19.53 26.71 -2.57
CA ASN A 235 -18.61 25.76 -1.93
C ASN A 235 -19.39 24.53 -1.41
N LEU A 236 -18.97 23.35 -1.86
CA LEU A 236 -19.49 22.04 -1.43
C LEU A 236 -18.55 21.34 -0.46
N GLY A 237 -17.39 21.94 -0.15
CA GLY A 237 -16.42 21.42 0.80
C GLY A 237 -15.00 21.53 0.30
N ALA A 238 -14.04 21.25 1.17
CA ALA A 238 -12.63 21.16 0.81
C ALA A 238 -12.00 19.93 1.46
N VAL A 239 -11.03 19.34 0.77
CA VAL A 239 -10.20 18.26 1.30
C VAL A 239 -8.73 18.57 1.08
N THR A 240 -7.94 18.30 2.10
CA THR A 240 -6.48 18.34 2.09
C THR A 240 -5.99 16.91 2.24
N ILE A 241 -5.12 16.48 1.33
CA ILE A 241 -4.53 15.14 1.34
C ILE A 241 -3.00 15.26 1.37
N ALA A 242 -2.36 14.46 2.21
CA ALA A 242 -0.92 14.21 2.20
C ALA A 242 -0.69 12.68 2.24
N ILE A 243 0.45 12.21 1.72
CA ILE A 243 0.78 10.78 1.73
C ILE A 243 2.20 10.60 2.26
N ALA A 244 2.33 9.78 3.30
CA ALA A 244 3.61 9.35 3.86
C ALA A 244 3.87 7.87 3.53
N GLU A 245 5.13 7.52 3.28
CA GLU A 245 5.57 6.13 3.20
C GLU A 245 6.25 5.72 4.51
N SER A 246 5.69 4.69 5.14
CA SER A 246 6.22 4.08 6.35
C SER A 246 7.35 3.09 6.06
N LYS A 247 8.31 3.00 6.98
CA LYS A 247 9.35 1.97 6.90
C LYS A 247 8.79 0.58 7.15
N GLN A 248 7.79 0.48 8.03
CA GLN A 248 7.06 -0.75 8.30
C GLN A 248 5.80 -0.82 7.45
N GLN A 249 5.57 -1.97 6.83
CA GLN A 249 4.30 -2.27 6.19
C GLN A 249 3.20 -2.51 7.23
N PHE A 250 1.96 -2.16 6.89
CA PHE A 250 0.80 -2.38 7.74
C PHE A 250 -0.37 -2.89 6.91
N ALA A 251 -0.72 -4.16 7.15
CA ALA A 251 -1.80 -4.85 6.46
C ALA A 251 -2.48 -5.83 7.43
N PRO A 252 -3.14 -5.35 8.51
CA PRO A 252 -3.66 -6.20 9.58
C PRO A 252 -4.69 -7.23 9.11
N GLU A 253 -5.38 -6.94 8.00
CA GLU A 253 -6.42 -7.79 7.44
C GLU A 253 -5.97 -8.58 6.20
N ARG A 254 -4.72 -8.41 5.77
CA ARG A 254 -4.15 -9.09 4.60
C ARG A 254 -2.84 -9.78 5.00
N GLY A 255 -2.78 -11.11 4.82
CA GLY A 255 -1.58 -11.92 5.08
C GLY A 255 -1.65 -12.75 6.35
N PHE A 256 -0.69 -13.66 6.50
CA PHE A 256 -0.51 -14.50 7.68
C PHE A 256 0.93 -14.26 8.13
N VAL A 257 1.12 -13.54 9.23
CA VAL A 257 2.44 -13.39 9.85
C VAL A 257 2.84 -14.72 10.48
#